data_AF-A0A926V576-F1
#
_entry.id   AF-A0A926V576-F1
#
_cell.length_a   1.000
_cell.length_b   1.000
_cell.length_c   1.000
_cell.angle_alpha   90.00
_cell.angle_beta   90.00
_cell.angle_gamma   90.00
#
_symmetry.space_group_name_H-M   'P 1'
#
loop_
_entity.id
_entity.type
_entity.pdbx_description
1 polymer ?
#
loop_
_entity_poly.entity_id
_entity_poly.type
_entity_poly.pdbx_seq_one_letter_code
_entity_poly.pdbx_strand_id
1 'polypeptide(L)'
;MYGKETMQSYEVLRPSQPMDCWATVVASTQLSPTIKSIRLRLHDQSFRFLPGQAIWPKFERDGKQFTKIYSISSSPSQCPEVELCVSRVGWSSAYIQDLEPGDTISVRGPYGMMILAECPDRPRLYIAEGSGIAPVKSHIEWLAEQRFSRPVWLIQANPETPDCLPYADVWRSLQQTWATFHYIEVLNSPVESVLSKLPLNLHIADIDICAVGDRVSQLQDAVLSLGASWAQVRAEKFVAF
;
A
#
# COMPACT_ATOMS: atom_id res chain seq x y z
N MET A 1 -14.25 6.24 42.92
CA MET A 1 -13.67 6.99 41.80
C MET A 1 -13.03 6.00 40.83
N TYR A 2 -13.76 5.54 39.82
CA TYR A 2 -13.17 4.74 38.74
C TYR A 2 -12.71 5.72 37.66
N GLY A 3 -11.41 5.69 37.37
CA GLY A 3 -10.78 6.55 36.37
C GLY A 3 -11.42 6.30 35.00
N LYS A 4 -11.84 7.38 34.35
CA LYS A 4 -12.15 7.38 32.93
C LYS A 4 -10.85 7.05 32.19
N GLU A 5 -10.77 5.87 31.59
CA GLU A 5 -9.80 5.61 30.53
C GLU A 5 -10.07 6.66 29.45
N THR A 6 -9.12 7.57 29.27
CA THR A 6 -9.11 8.51 28.15
C THR A 6 -9.09 7.70 26.86
N MET A 7 -10.22 7.63 26.15
CA MET A 7 -10.28 7.23 24.75
C MET A 7 -9.18 8.00 24.00
N GLN A 8 -8.23 7.27 23.45
CA GLN A 8 -7.16 7.83 22.62
C GLN A 8 -7.84 8.41 21.36
N SER A 9 -7.84 9.74 21.22
CA SER A 9 -8.46 10.40 20.07
C SER A 9 -7.56 10.22 18.85
N TYR A 10 -7.96 9.34 17.93
CA TYR A 10 -7.28 9.20 16.64
C TYR A 10 -7.57 10.39 15.73
N GLU A 11 -6.64 10.68 14.82
CA GLU A 11 -6.85 11.73 13.83
C GLU A 11 -7.90 11.31 12.80
N VAL A 12 -8.90 12.16 12.56
CA VAL A 12 -9.88 11.96 11.48
C VAL A 12 -9.35 12.65 10.23
N LEU A 13 -8.94 11.87 9.25
CA LEU A 13 -8.40 12.41 8.01
C LEU A 13 -9.52 12.82 7.04
N ARG A 14 -9.26 13.87 6.26
CA ARG A 14 -10.15 14.31 5.17
C ARG A 14 -9.32 14.48 3.89
N PRO A 15 -9.65 13.77 2.80
CA PRO A 15 -8.94 13.94 1.53
C PRO A 15 -9.35 15.27 0.88
N SER A 16 -8.48 15.79 0.02
CA SER A 16 -8.88 16.84 -0.93
C SER A 16 -9.82 16.26 -1.99
N GLN A 17 -10.59 17.13 -2.64
CA GLN A 17 -11.25 16.76 -3.89
C GLN A 17 -10.18 16.44 -4.96
N PRO A 18 -10.46 15.56 -5.95
CA PRO A 18 -9.51 15.27 -7.01
C PRO A 18 -9.10 16.54 -7.76
N MET A 19 -7.83 16.89 -7.66
CA MET A 19 -7.24 18.09 -8.25
C MET A 19 -6.02 17.75 -9.09
N ASP A 20 -5.75 18.61 -10.07
CA ASP A 20 -4.54 18.57 -10.88
C ASP A 20 -3.45 19.37 -10.19
N CYS A 21 -2.25 18.80 -10.07
CA CYS A 21 -1.07 19.54 -9.62
C CYS A 21 0.18 19.06 -10.36
N TRP A 22 1.19 19.92 -10.40
CA TRP A 22 2.53 19.53 -10.84
C TRP A 22 3.27 18.88 -9.68
N ALA A 23 4.14 17.95 -10.01
CA ALA A 23 5.02 17.28 -9.06
C ALA A 23 6.43 17.17 -9.63
N THR A 24 7.43 17.28 -8.76
CA THR A 24 8.84 17.07 -9.12
C THR A 24 9.33 15.77 -8.53
N VAL A 25 10.04 14.95 -9.31
CA VAL A 25 10.75 13.78 -8.77
C VAL A 25 11.87 14.25 -7.86
N VAL A 26 11.86 13.81 -6.61
CA VAL A 26 12.89 14.18 -5.62
C VAL A 26 13.87 13.04 -5.34
N ALA A 27 13.45 11.80 -5.51
CA ALA A 27 14.30 10.63 -5.36
C ALA A 27 13.70 9.41 -6.07
N SER A 28 14.56 8.45 -6.39
CA SER A 28 14.13 7.11 -6.78
C SER A 28 15.02 6.05 -6.14
N THR A 29 14.49 4.85 -5.90
CA THR A 29 15.22 3.74 -5.27
C THR A 29 14.79 2.42 -5.87
N GLN A 30 15.75 1.61 -6.30
CA GLN A 30 15.46 0.26 -6.79
C GLN A 30 15.13 -0.65 -5.59
N LEU A 31 13.96 -1.30 -5.61
CA LEU A 31 13.47 -2.14 -4.50
C LEU A 31 13.56 -3.64 -4.81
N SER A 32 13.39 -4.00 -6.07
CA SER A 32 13.63 -5.34 -6.63
C SER A 32 14.11 -5.17 -8.08
N PRO A 33 14.52 -6.22 -8.80
CA PRO A 33 14.86 -6.09 -10.22
C PRO A 33 13.78 -5.43 -11.10
N THR A 34 12.50 -5.53 -10.72
CA THR A 34 11.37 -5.02 -11.51
C THR A 34 10.62 -3.86 -10.85
N ILE A 35 10.82 -3.63 -9.55
CA ILE A 35 10.08 -2.62 -8.77
C ILE A 35 11.01 -1.48 -8.34
N LYS A 36 10.58 -0.25 -8.58
CA LYS A 36 11.27 0.98 -8.16
C LYS A 36 10.32 1.88 -7.36
N SER A 37 10.82 2.46 -6.26
CA SER A 37 10.19 3.57 -5.56
C SER A 37 10.50 4.89 -6.29
N ILE A 38 9.48 5.71 -6.51
CA ILE A 38 9.59 7.08 -7.05
C ILE A 38 8.98 8.04 -6.03
N ARG A 39 9.78 8.96 -5.49
CA ARG A 39 9.29 10.03 -4.61
C ARG A 39 9.03 11.29 -5.40
N LEU A 40 7.84 11.84 -5.22
CA LEU A 40 7.35 13.04 -5.86
C LEU A 40 7.07 14.10 -4.80
N ARG A 41 7.54 15.33 -5.00
CA ARG A 41 7.08 16.48 -4.23
C ARG A 41 5.99 17.19 -5.01
N LEU A 42 4.77 17.18 -4.46
CA LEU A 42 3.62 17.88 -5.02
C LEU A 42 3.79 19.39 -4.83
N HIS A 43 3.44 20.16 -5.84
CA HIS A 43 3.56 21.63 -5.80
C HIS A 43 2.37 22.30 -5.11
N ASP A 44 1.26 21.58 -4.95
CA ASP A 44 0.07 22.07 -4.25
C ASP A 44 0.06 21.60 -2.79
N GLN A 45 0.24 22.56 -1.86
CA GLN A 45 0.26 22.33 -0.42
C GLN A 45 -1.11 21.97 0.17
N SER A 46 -2.20 22.12 -0.59
CA SER A 46 -3.55 21.75 -0.18
C SER A 46 -3.91 20.29 -0.47
N PHE A 47 -3.09 19.58 -1.24
CA PHE A 47 -3.30 18.16 -1.53
C PHE A 47 -3.31 17.35 -0.23
N ARG A 48 -4.37 16.57 -0.01
CA ARG A 48 -4.52 15.66 1.13
C ARG A 48 -5.09 14.35 0.63
N PHE A 49 -4.60 13.23 1.15
CA PHE A 49 -5.09 11.91 0.78
C PHE A 49 -5.28 11.04 2.02
N LEU A 50 -6.07 9.97 1.88
CA LEU A 50 -6.23 8.93 2.89
C LEU A 50 -5.27 7.76 2.61
N PRO A 51 -4.80 7.04 3.64
CA PRO A 51 -3.95 5.87 3.45
C PRO A 51 -4.59 4.90 2.46
N GLY A 52 -3.83 4.46 1.46
CA GLY A 52 -4.27 3.57 0.39
C GLY A 52 -4.89 4.25 -0.84
N GLN A 53 -5.02 5.58 -0.86
CA GLN A 53 -5.41 6.31 -2.08
C GLN A 53 -4.28 6.36 -3.12
N ALA A 54 -4.66 6.71 -4.35
CA ALA A 54 -3.81 6.72 -5.54
C ALA A 54 -3.78 8.10 -6.23
N ILE A 55 -2.77 8.30 -7.07
CA ILE A 55 -2.69 9.43 -8.02
C ILE A 55 -2.62 8.91 -9.45
N TRP A 56 -3.11 9.73 -10.38
CA TRP A 56 -3.03 9.51 -11.81
C TRP A 56 -1.98 10.45 -12.41
N PRO A 57 -0.75 9.98 -12.67
CA PRO A 57 0.20 10.71 -13.51
C PRO A 57 -0.42 11.01 -14.88
N LYS A 58 -0.21 12.21 -15.42
CA LYS A 58 -0.74 12.62 -16.72
C LYS A 58 0.41 12.82 -17.69
N PHE A 59 0.51 11.91 -18.66
CA PHE A 59 1.46 12.01 -19.75
C PHE A 59 0.95 11.29 -20.99
N GLU A 60 1.54 11.61 -22.12
CA GLU A 60 1.27 10.99 -23.42
C GLU A 60 2.60 10.62 -24.07
N ARG A 61 2.62 9.49 -24.78
CA ARG A 61 3.75 9.10 -25.62
C ARG A 61 3.23 8.50 -26.92
N ASP A 62 3.75 8.95 -28.05
CA ASP A 62 3.40 8.44 -29.38
C ASP A 62 1.88 8.43 -29.66
N GLY A 63 1.17 9.49 -29.24
CA GLY A 63 -0.28 9.59 -29.40
C GLY A 63 -1.11 8.74 -28.43
N LYS A 64 -0.47 8.00 -27.51
CA LYS A 64 -1.14 7.16 -26.51
C LYS A 64 -1.16 7.86 -25.16
N GLN A 65 -2.36 8.16 -24.69
CA GLN A 65 -2.58 8.68 -23.35
C GLN A 65 -2.35 7.60 -22.31
N PHE A 66 -1.75 8.00 -21.20
CA PHE A 66 -1.61 7.14 -20.04
C PHE A 66 -2.85 7.18 -19.16
N THR A 67 -3.33 6.00 -18.76
CA THR A 67 -4.64 5.82 -18.11
C THR A 67 -4.59 5.10 -16.76
N LYS A 68 -3.39 4.76 -16.24
CA LYS A 68 -3.28 4.01 -14.98
C LYS A 68 -3.15 4.96 -13.79
N ILE A 69 -3.67 4.51 -12.67
CA ILE A 69 -3.47 5.15 -11.37
C ILE A 69 -2.46 4.34 -10.57
N TYR A 70 -1.67 5.00 -9.73
CA TYR A 70 -0.71 4.38 -8.84
C TYR A 70 -1.05 4.74 -7.40
N SER A 71 -1.23 3.73 -6.55
CA SER A 71 -1.42 3.91 -5.12
C SER A 71 -0.22 4.65 -4.52
N ILE A 72 -0.50 5.65 -3.69
CA ILE A 72 0.51 6.33 -2.90
C ILE A 72 0.96 5.37 -1.79
N SER A 73 2.26 5.11 -1.71
CA SER A 73 2.84 4.17 -0.75
C SER A 73 3.40 4.81 0.51
N SER A 74 3.50 6.14 0.58
CA SER A 74 3.85 6.85 1.81
C SER A 74 2.63 7.06 2.70
N SER A 75 2.86 7.28 4.01
CA SER A 75 1.83 7.81 4.90
C SER A 75 1.38 9.22 4.46
N PRO A 76 0.08 9.58 4.64
CA PRO A 76 -0.40 10.95 4.47
C PRO A 76 0.36 12.02 5.25
N SER A 77 1.00 11.65 6.36
CA SER A 77 1.83 12.55 7.18
C SER A 77 3.03 13.14 6.41
N GLN A 78 3.46 12.49 5.31
CA GLN A 78 4.60 12.91 4.50
C GLN A 78 4.24 13.97 3.45
N CYS A 79 2.95 14.30 3.27
CA CYS A 79 2.55 15.38 2.37
C CYS A 79 3.32 16.69 2.67
N PRO A 80 3.78 17.42 1.63
CA PRO A 80 3.44 17.27 0.21
C PRO A 80 4.33 16.27 -0.56
N GLU A 81 5.15 15.46 0.11
CA GLU A 81 5.90 14.38 -0.54
C GLU A 81 5.11 13.07 -0.55
N VAL A 82 5.01 12.48 -1.72
CA VAL A 82 4.34 11.20 -1.94
C VAL A 82 5.30 10.20 -2.57
N GLU A 83 5.17 8.94 -2.20
CA GLU A 83 5.95 7.84 -2.76
C GLU A 83 5.06 6.95 -3.64
N LEU A 84 5.58 6.52 -4.79
CA LEU A 84 4.96 5.52 -5.65
C LEU A 84 5.83 4.27 -5.67
N CYS A 85 5.20 3.09 -5.64
CA CYS A 85 5.88 1.80 -5.84
C CYS A 85 5.46 1.22 -7.19
N VAL A 86 6.38 1.23 -8.17
CA VAL A 86 6.05 0.98 -9.58
C VAL A 86 6.76 -0.27 -10.06
N SER A 87 6.01 -1.29 -10.54
CA SER A 87 6.59 -2.43 -11.27
C SER A 87 6.73 -2.14 -12.77
N ARG A 88 7.79 -2.64 -13.42
CA ARG A 88 8.14 -2.40 -14.83
C ARG A 88 7.43 -3.37 -15.77
N VAL A 89 6.12 -3.22 -15.93
CA VAL A 89 5.26 -4.13 -16.71
C VAL A 89 4.79 -3.54 -18.05
N GLY A 90 5.55 -2.62 -18.65
CA GLY A 90 5.19 -2.01 -19.94
C GLY A 90 5.59 -0.54 -20.08
N TRP A 91 5.31 0.05 -21.25
CA TRP A 91 5.83 1.38 -21.64
C TRP A 91 5.46 2.50 -20.66
N SER A 92 4.28 2.42 -20.05
CA SER A 92 3.78 3.45 -19.15
C SER A 92 4.45 3.42 -17.78
N SER A 93 4.56 2.24 -17.19
CA SER A 93 5.37 2.04 -15.98
C SER A 93 6.85 2.28 -16.23
N ALA A 94 7.35 1.95 -17.43
CA ALA A 94 8.72 2.26 -17.82
C ALA A 94 8.96 3.77 -17.82
N TYR A 95 8.09 4.55 -18.45
CA TYR A 95 8.17 6.01 -18.43
C TYR A 95 8.27 6.56 -17.00
N ILE A 96 7.42 6.11 -16.07
CA ILE A 96 7.46 6.56 -14.68
C ILE A 96 8.76 6.14 -13.96
N GLN A 97 9.24 4.91 -14.19
CA GLN A 97 10.49 4.43 -13.60
C GLN A 97 11.75 5.09 -14.17
N ASP A 98 11.66 5.61 -15.39
CA ASP A 98 12.75 6.24 -16.12
C ASP A 98 12.84 7.74 -15.79
N LEU A 99 11.90 8.30 -15.00
CA LEU A 99 12.01 9.66 -14.49
C LEU A 99 13.20 9.80 -13.51
N GLU A 100 13.90 10.91 -13.61
CA GLU A 100 15.07 11.24 -12.79
C GLU A 100 14.77 12.39 -11.82
N PRO A 101 15.51 12.50 -10.68
CA PRO A 101 15.37 13.64 -9.80
C PRO A 101 15.51 14.97 -10.54
N GLY A 102 14.52 15.86 -10.36
CA GLY A 102 14.40 17.12 -11.10
C GLY A 102 13.35 17.10 -12.20
N ASP A 103 12.97 15.94 -12.72
CA ASP A 103 11.89 15.82 -13.71
C ASP A 103 10.55 16.25 -13.12
N THR A 104 9.71 16.84 -13.97
CA THR A 104 8.37 17.29 -13.58
C THR A 104 7.28 16.52 -14.33
N ILE A 105 6.22 16.15 -13.61
CA ILE A 105 5.06 15.46 -14.17
C ILE A 105 3.77 16.07 -13.59
N SER A 106 2.71 16.12 -14.39
CA SER A 106 1.38 16.47 -13.89
C SER A 106 0.74 15.24 -13.27
N VAL A 107 0.07 15.38 -12.14
CA VAL A 107 -0.67 14.31 -11.48
C VAL A 107 -2.07 14.79 -11.12
N ARG A 108 -3.03 13.87 -11.09
CA ARG A 108 -4.38 14.12 -10.59
C ARG A 108 -4.74 13.18 -9.46
N GLY A 109 -5.37 13.69 -8.41
CA GLY A 109 -5.85 12.85 -7.31
C GLY A 109 -6.29 13.65 -6.09
N PRO A 110 -6.56 12.99 -4.97
CA PRO A 110 -6.44 11.54 -4.76
C PRO A 110 -7.63 10.72 -5.32
N TYR A 111 -7.41 9.44 -5.59
CA TYR A 111 -8.41 8.45 -6.04
C TYR A 111 -8.36 7.18 -5.19
N GLY A 112 -9.33 6.27 -5.34
CA GLY A 112 -9.31 4.94 -4.72
C GLY A 112 -10.27 4.78 -3.54
N MET A 113 -10.61 3.53 -3.24
CA MET A 113 -11.63 3.15 -2.24
C MET A 113 -11.10 2.26 -1.11
N MET A 114 -9.89 1.71 -1.24
CA MET A 114 -9.26 0.87 -0.22
C MET A 114 -8.57 1.75 0.84
N ILE A 115 -9.38 2.47 1.60
CA ILE A 115 -8.93 3.56 2.48
C ILE A 115 -9.08 3.24 3.98
N LEU A 116 -8.29 3.95 4.79
CA LEU A 116 -8.52 4.12 6.23
C LEU A 116 -8.85 5.59 6.51
N ALA A 117 -10.14 5.93 6.62
CA ALA A 117 -10.56 7.31 6.92
C ALA A 117 -10.36 7.69 8.39
N GLU A 118 -10.42 6.69 9.27
CA GLU A 118 -10.22 6.77 10.71
C GLU A 118 -9.51 5.51 11.20
N CYS A 119 -8.99 5.55 12.43
CA CYS A 119 -8.23 4.41 12.95
C CYS A 119 -9.19 3.26 13.21
N PRO A 120 -8.95 2.07 12.63
CA PRO A 120 -9.83 0.92 12.84
C PRO A 120 -9.74 0.44 14.29
N ASP A 121 -10.61 -0.50 14.67
CA ASP A 121 -10.67 -1.07 16.02
C ASP A 121 -10.48 -2.60 16.05
N ARG A 122 -10.37 -3.23 14.88
CA ARG A 122 -10.21 -4.68 14.65
C ARG A 122 -8.78 -5.06 14.24
N PRO A 123 -8.30 -6.26 14.59
CA PRO A 123 -7.04 -6.80 14.05
C PRO A 123 -7.02 -6.76 12.52
N ARG A 124 -5.83 -6.61 11.92
CA ARG A 124 -5.68 -6.50 10.47
C ARG A 124 -4.75 -7.57 9.92
N LEU A 125 -5.11 -8.11 8.75
CA LEU A 125 -4.25 -8.92 7.92
C LEU A 125 -4.10 -8.26 6.55
N TYR A 126 -2.86 -7.95 6.19
CA TYR A 126 -2.47 -7.50 4.87
C TYR A 126 -1.80 -8.65 4.13
N ILE A 127 -2.22 -8.89 2.90
CA ILE A 127 -1.56 -9.81 1.97
C ILE A 127 -1.15 -9.00 0.74
N ALA A 128 0.15 -8.85 0.53
CA ALA A 128 0.70 -8.03 -0.55
C ALA A 128 1.61 -8.86 -1.46
N GLU A 129 1.32 -8.85 -2.76
CA GLU A 129 2.17 -9.46 -3.79
C GLU A 129 2.77 -8.38 -4.72
N GLY A 130 4.10 -8.36 -4.85
CA GLY A 130 4.82 -7.45 -5.75
C GLY A 130 4.53 -5.97 -5.45
N SER A 131 4.16 -5.19 -6.48
CA SER A 131 3.78 -3.77 -6.35
C SER A 131 2.48 -3.54 -5.56
N GLY A 132 1.71 -4.60 -5.27
CA GLY A 132 0.55 -4.52 -4.37
C GLY A 132 0.92 -4.11 -2.94
N ILE A 133 2.22 -4.09 -2.60
CA ILE A 133 2.71 -3.50 -1.34
C ILE A 133 2.41 -2.00 -1.23
N ALA A 134 2.14 -1.29 -2.33
CA ALA A 134 1.99 0.17 -2.34
C ALA A 134 0.90 0.69 -1.38
N PRO A 135 -0.40 0.36 -1.55
CA PRO A 135 -1.44 0.82 -0.64
C PRO A 135 -1.25 0.26 0.79
N VAL A 136 -0.73 -0.96 0.91
CA VAL A 136 -0.45 -1.62 2.19
C VAL A 136 0.61 -0.86 2.98
N LYS A 137 1.66 -0.37 2.32
CA LYS A 137 2.70 0.43 2.97
C LYS A 137 2.12 1.72 3.56
N SER A 138 1.26 2.39 2.79
CA SER A 138 0.57 3.61 3.26
C SER A 138 -0.31 3.35 4.48
N HIS A 139 -1.07 2.24 4.50
CA HIS A 139 -1.86 1.83 5.67
C HIS A 139 -0.98 1.55 6.89
N ILE A 140 0.05 0.71 6.74
CA ILE A 140 0.86 0.25 7.87
C ILE A 140 1.67 1.40 8.48
N GLU A 141 2.28 2.26 7.66
CA GLU A 141 3.00 3.44 8.17
C GLU A 141 2.05 4.37 8.94
N TRP A 142 0.86 4.63 8.41
CA TRP A 142 -0.12 5.46 9.08
C TRP A 142 -0.62 4.82 10.39
N LEU A 143 -0.92 3.52 10.41
CA LEU A 143 -1.34 2.82 11.64
C LEU A 143 -0.24 2.84 12.71
N ALA A 144 1.03 2.73 12.32
CA ALA A 144 2.16 2.85 13.23
C ALA A 144 2.23 4.26 13.86
N GLU A 145 2.03 5.31 13.06
CA GLU A 145 1.96 6.71 13.54
C GLU A 145 0.78 6.93 14.51
N GLN A 146 -0.36 6.28 14.26
CA GLN A 146 -1.53 6.30 15.16
C GLN A 146 -1.34 5.45 16.43
N ARG A 147 -0.20 4.75 16.58
CA ARG A 147 0.06 3.79 17.68
C ARG A 147 -1.03 2.74 17.81
N PHE A 148 -1.48 2.22 16.67
CA PHE A 148 -2.57 1.26 16.63
C PHE A 148 -2.25 0.02 17.48
N SER A 149 -3.17 -0.36 18.37
CA SER A 149 -2.91 -1.30 19.46
C SER A 149 -3.39 -2.73 19.20
N ARG A 150 -4.14 -2.95 18.10
CA ARG A 150 -4.54 -4.32 17.71
C ARG A 150 -3.43 -4.98 16.88
N PRO A 151 -3.43 -6.32 16.79
CA PRO A 151 -2.52 -7.04 15.92
C PRO A 151 -2.64 -6.60 14.46
N VAL A 152 -1.49 -6.37 13.82
CA VAL A 152 -1.37 -6.09 12.38
C VAL A 152 -0.39 -7.10 11.80
N TRP A 153 -0.88 -7.92 10.86
CA TRP A 153 -0.08 -8.91 10.16
C TRP A 153 0.14 -8.47 8.72
N LEU A 154 1.37 -8.54 8.24
CA LEU A 154 1.73 -8.40 6.83
C LEU A 154 2.32 -9.72 6.34
N ILE A 155 1.65 -10.37 5.38
CA ILE A 155 2.22 -11.44 4.58
C ILE A 155 2.63 -10.85 3.24
N GLN A 156 3.92 -10.91 2.93
CA GLN A 156 4.46 -10.35 1.70
C GLN A 156 5.12 -11.43 0.84
N ALA A 157 4.76 -11.44 -0.45
CA ALA A 157 5.44 -12.22 -1.47
C ALA A 157 5.78 -11.32 -2.68
N ASN A 158 6.67 -11.79 -3.55
CA ASN A 158 6.93 -11.13 -4.82
C ASN A 158 7.08 -12.17 -5.94
N PRO A 159 5.96 -12.59 -6.57
CA PRO A 159 6.00 -13.67 -7.57
C PRO A 159 6.94 -13.40 -8.76
N GLU A 160 7.14 -12.12 -9.13
CA GLU A 160 8.01 -11.73 -10.24
C GLU A 160 9.50 -11.89 -9.90
N THR A 161 9.87 -11.62 -8.65
CA THR A 161 11.25 -11.76 -8.15
C THR A 161 11.22 -12.37 -6.74
N PRO A 162 11.02 -13.69 -6.61
CA PRO A 162 10.68 -14.35 -5.34
C PRO A 162 11.70 -14.20 -4.20
N ASP A 163 12.95 -13.88 -4.53
CA ASP A 163 14.03 -13.64 -3.57
C ASP A 163 14.16 -12.17 -3.14
N CYS A 164 13.36 -11.26 -3.70
CA CYS A 164 13.48 -9.82 -3.51
C CYS A 164 12.13 -9.20 -3.12
N LEU A 165 11.93 -8.95 -1.82
CA LEU A 165 10.71 -8.33 -1.30
C LEU A 165 10.89 -6.80 -1.17
N PRO A 166 10.09 -5.97 -1.86
CA PRO A 166 10.20 -4.52 -1.75
C PRO A 166 9.91 -4.05 -0.32
N TYR A 167 10.77 -3.16 0.20
CA TYR A 167 10.66 -2.60 1.56
C TYR A 167 10.86 -3.59 2.72
N ALA A 168 11.41 -4.79 2.51
CA ALA A 168 11.59 -5.80 3.57
C ALA A 168 12.29 -5.25 4.82
N ASP A 169 13.34 -4.46 4.65
CA ASP A 169 14.10 -3.88 5.78
C ASP A 169 13.28 -2.86 6.59
N VAL A 170 12.34 -2.17 5.95
CA VAL A 170 11.38 -1.28 6.64
C VAL A 170 10.51 -2.11 7.58
N TRP A 171 9.98 -3.23 7.11
CA TRP A 171 9.10 -4.11 7.90
C TRP A 171 9.83 -4.82 9.03
N ARG A 172 11.04 -5.32 8.77
CA ARG A 172 11.91 -5.92 9.79
C ARG A 172 12.20 -4.92 10.90
N SER A 173 12.48 -3.67 10.56
CA SER A 173 12.72 -2.60 11.54
C SER A 173 11.46 -2.21 12.30
N LEU A 174 10.32 -2.12 11.61
CA LEU A 174 9.04 -1.77 12.23
C LEU A 174 8.59 -2.84 13.23
N GLN A 175 8.76 -4.12 12.92
CA GLN A 175 8.42 -5.23 13.83
C GLN A 175 9.22 -5.19 15.15
N GLN A 176 10.43 -4.63 15.15
CA GLN A 176 11.23 -4.48 16.37
C GLN A 176 10.71 -3.36 17.29
N THR A 177 10.00 -2.39 16.73
CA THR A 177 9.57 -1.17 17.44
C THR A 177 8.07 -1.12 17.72
N TRP A 178 7.26 -1.87 16.96
CA TRP A 178 5.81 -1.96 17.13
C TRP A 178 5.41 -3.38 17.51
N ALA A 179 5.21 -3.62 18.81
CA ALA A 179 5.04 -4.96 19.39
C ALA A 179 3.87 -5.79 18.85
N THR A 180 2.83 -5.13 18.30
CA THR A 180 1.66 -5.79 17.71
C THR A 180 1.72 -5.90 16.19
N PHE A 181 2.83 -5.48 15.57
CA PHE A 181 3.08 -5.68 14.15
C PHE A 181 3.86 -6.97 13.92
N HIS A 182 3.40 -7.77 12.96
CA HIS A 182 4.00 -9.04 12.60
C HIS A 182 4.20 -9.09 11.08
N TYR A 183 5.43 -9.35 10.67
CA TYR A 183 5.83 -9.43 9.27
C TYR A 183 6.26 -10.85 8.90
N ILE A 184 5.64 -11.40 7.87
CA ILE A 184 5.90 -12.72 7.33
C ILE A 184 6.37 -12.58 5.88
N GLU A 185 7.60 -13.02 5.64
CA GLU A 185 8.21 -13.11 4.32
C GLU A 185 7.88 -14.46 3.68
N VAL A 186 7.38 -14.43 2.44
CA VAL A 186 7.14 -15.63 1.65
C VAL A 186 8.05 -15.60 0.43
N LEU A 187 9.14 -16.36 0.52
CA LEU A 187 10.14 -16.53 -0.54
C LEU A 187 9.96 -17.92 -1.18
N ASN A 188 9.95 -17.99 -2.51
CA ASN A 188 9.89 -19.25 -3.27
C ASN A 188 8.79 -20.23 -2.82
N SER A 189 7.66 -19.72 -2.34
CA SER A 189 6.55 -20.53 -1.82
C SER A 189 5.21 -19.80 -2.00
N PRO A 190 4.08 -20.52 -2.02
CA PRO A 190 2.76 -19.88 -2.06
C PRO A 190 2.42 -19.26 -0.70
N VAL A 191 1.73 -18.11 -0.71
CA VAL A 191 1.23 -17.42 0.50
C VAL A 191 0.34 -18.32 1.35
N GLU A 192 -0.43 -19.19 0.71
CA GLU A 192 -1.35 -20.14 1.32
C GLU A 192 -0.63 -21.11 2.31
N SER A 193 0.66 -21.37 2.08
CA SER A 193 1.49 -22.24 2.94
C SER A 193 1.77 -21.66 4.33
N VAL A 194 1.72 -20.33 4.47
CA VAL A 194 1.88 -19.61 5.73
C VAL A 194 0.53 -19.18 6.30
N LEU A 195 -0.43 -18.83 5.44
CA LEU A 195 -1.76 -18.35 5.85
C LEU A 195 -2.49 -19.37 6.74
N SER A 196 -2.41 -20.66 6.40
CA SER A 196 -3.02 -21.76 7.18
C SER A 196 -2.42 -21.96 8.58
N LYS A 197 -1.25 -21.37 8.85
CA LYS A 197 -0.51 -21.51 10.12
C LYS A 197 -0.52 -20.21 10.93
N LEU A 198 -1.20 -19.19 10.44
CA LEU A 198 -1.21 -17.86 11.05
C LEU A 198 -1.90 -17.92 12.42
N PRO A 199 -1.26 -17.43 13.51
CA PRO A 199 -1.90 -17.37 14.83
C PRO A 199 -2.85 -16.17 14.94
N LEU A 200 -3.69 -15.97 13.92
CA LEU A 200 -4.67 -14.89 13.84
C LEU A 200 -6.07 -15.49 13.58
N ASN A 201 -7.03 -15.09 14.40
CA ASN A 201 -8.43 -15.48 14.18
C ASN A 201 -9.04 -14.64 13.04
N LEU A 202 -9.19 -15.24 11.85
CA LEU A 202 -9.72 -14.56 10.68
C LEU A 202 -11.21 -14.18 10.79
N HIS A 203 -11.97 -14.78 11.71
CA HIS A 203 -13.37 -14.41 11.96
C HIS A 203 -13.53 -12.98 12.53
N ILE A 204 -12.47 -12.41 13.08
CA ILE A 204 -12.50 -11.07 13.71
C ILE A 204 -11.55 -10.06 13.07
N ALA A 205 -10.73 -10.48 12.11
CA ALA A 205 -9.78 -9.59 11.45
C ALA A 205 -10.39 -8.93 10.21
N ASP A 206 -10.01 -7.70 9.93
CA ASP A 206 -10.20 -7.11 8.60
C ASP A 206 -9.02 -7.54 7.71
N ILE A 207 -9.32 -7.86 6.45
CA ILE A 207 -8.36 -8.47 5.53
C ILE A 207 -8.26 -7.61 4.27
N ASP A 208 -7.05 -7.21 3.94
CA ASP A 208 -6.72 -6.34 2.81
C ASP A 208 -5.75 -7.10 1.88
N ILE A 209 -6.22 -7.41 0.67
CA ILE A 209 -5.47 -8.21 -0.32
C ILE A 209 -5.10 -7.34 -1.52
N CYS A 210 -3.80 -7.19 -1.78
CA CYS A 210 -3.27 -6.41 -2.88
C CYS A 210 -2.34 -7.28 -3.72
N ALA A 211 -2.82 -7.76 -4.86
CA ALA A 211 -2.09 -8.70 -5.70
C ALA A 211 -2.37 -8.47 -7.20
N VAL A 212 -1.64 -9.20 -8.04
CA VAL A 212 -1.67 -9.03 -9.49
C VAL A 212 -2.54 -10.10 -10.14
N GLY A 213 -3.39 -9.71 -11.09
CA GLY A 213 -4.15 -10.65 -11.89
C GLY A 213 -5.11 -11.51 -11.07
N ASP A 214 -5.12 -12.82 -11.32
CA ASP A 214 -6.07 -13.75 -10.71
C ASP A 214 -5.67 -14.21 -9.30
N ARG A 215 -4.46 -13.81 -8.85
CA ARG A 215 -4.01 -14.05 -7.47
C ARG A 215 -4.94 -13.42 -6.45
N VAL A 216 -5.57 -12.29 -6.76
CA VAL A 216 -6.54 -11.66 -5.85
C VAL A 216 -7.67 -12.63 -5.51
N SER A 217 -8.32 -13.23 -6.52
CA SER A 217 -9.43 -14.15 -6.29
C SER A 217 -8.99 -15.42 -5.58
N GLN A 218 -7.82 -15.97 -5.93
CA GLN A 218 -7.25 -17.14 -5.26
C GLN A 218 -6.97 -16.89 -3.77
N LEU A 219 -6.42 -15.71 -3.43
CA LEU A 219 -6.15 -15.32 -2.05
C LEU A 219 -7.45 -15.02 -1.27
N GLN A 220 -8.46 -14.45 -1.93
CA GLN A 220 -9.79 -14.28 -1.35
C GLN A 220 -10.40 -15.64 -0.99
N ASP A 221 -10.41 -16.59 -1.92
CA ASP A 221 -10.90 -17.95 -1.66
C ASP A 221 -10.14 -18.62 -0.50
N ALA A 222 -8.80 -18.42 -0.44
CA ALA A 222 -7.97 -18.95 0.63
C ALA A 222 -8.38 -18.41 2.01
N VAL A 223 -8.52 -17.09 2.18
CA VAL A 223 -8.91 -16.51 3.49
C VAL A 223 -10.34 -16.86 3.88
N LEU A 224 -11.26 -16.97 2.91
CA LEU A 224 -12.64 -17.38 3.14
C LEU A 224 -12.73 -18.84 3.59
N SER A 225 -11.94 -19.73 2.99
CA SER A 225 -11.85 -21.15 3.39
C SER A 225 -11.32 -21.33 4.83
N LEU A 226 -10.60 -20.32 5.34
CA LEU A 226 -10.04 -20.28 6.68
C LEU A 226 -10.90 -19.49 7.68
N GLY A 227 -12.13 -19.12 7.31
CA GLY A 227 -13.14 -18.57 8.22
C GLY A 227 -13.39 -17.07 8.12
N ALA A 228 -12.69 -16.35 7.25
CA ALA A 228 -13.07 -14.96 6.94
C ALA A 228 -14.46 -14.89 6.27
N SER A 229 -15.11 -13.74 6.36
CA SER A 229 -16.33 -13.42 5.61
C SER A 229 -16.07 -12.32 4.58
N TRP A 230 -16.89 -12.27 3.52
CA TRP A 230 -16.80 -11.21 2.49
C TRP A 230 -16.90 -9.80 3.05
N ALA A 231 -17.60 -9.59 4.17
CA ALA A 231 -17.70 -8.27 4.81
C ALA A 231 -16.35 -7.78 5.38
N GLN A 232 -15.41 -8.69 5.61
CA GLN A 232 -14.08 -8.38 6.18
C GLN A 232 -13.00 -8.26 5.10
N VAL A 233 -13.25 -8.77 3.89
CA VAL A 233 -12.24 -8.88 2.85
C VAL A 233 -12.39 -7.73 1.85
N ARG A 234 -11.36 -6.89 1.77
CA ARG A 234 -11.19 -5.87 0.73
C ARG A 234 -10.02 -6.28 -0.15
N ALA A 235 -10.13 -5.97 -1.43
CA ALA A 235 -9.05 -6.27 -2.35
C ALA A 235 -8.87 -5.20 -3.41
N GLU A 236 -7.61 -5.01 -3.81
CA GLU A 236 -7.22 -4.18 -4.94
C GLU A 236 -6.48 -5.07 -5.95
N LYS A 237 -7.01 -5.14 -7.17
CA LYS A 237 -6.44 -5.93 -8.27
C LYS A 237 -5.56 -5.05 -9.15
N PHE A 238 -4.29 -5.40 -9.22
CA PHE A 238 -3.32 -4.78 -10.11
C PHE A 238 -3.25 -5.57 -11.42
N VAL A 239 -3.04 -4.87 -12.53
CA VAL A 239 -2.98 -5.47 -13.86
C VAL A 239 -1.51 -5.74 -14.20
N ALA A 240 -1.15 -7.01 -14.43
CA ALA A 240 0.05 -7.38 -15.19
C ALA A 240 -0.28 -7.23 -16.68
N PHE A 241 0.65 -6.69 -17.46
CA PHE A 241 0.54 -6.63 -18.92
C PHE A 241 1.49 -7.66 -19.52
#